data_AF-A0A7X5JF24-F1
#
_entry.id   AF-A0A7X5JF24-F1
#
_cell.length_a   1.000
_cell.length_b   1.000
_cell.length_c   1.000
_cell.angle_alpha   90.00
_cell.angle_beta   90.00
_cell.angle_gamma   90.00
#
_symmetry.space_group_name_H-M   'P 1'
#
loop_
_entity.id
_entity.type
_entity.pdbx_description
1 polymer ?
#
loop_
_entity_poly.entity_id
_entity_poly.type
_entity_poly.pdbx_seq_one_letter_code
_entity_poly.pdbx_strand_id
1 'polypeptide(L)'
;MSILFLLIVASAVVGSIIAYYIHTTKKKNESLICPLDGSCDSVVQSSYSKFIGVPVELMGVFYYIFTIFIYTLFIVGIIPYTPLISLFAVLLAVTGALFSLYLVAIQGIVLREWCTWCLISAFVSFLIAILSVFGSKMGFISALIDYKPVIIILHALTAALGVGGALITDVFFFKFLKDYRIAGEEANTLNTFSQIMWVALTGLIMTGLLLFLTNIDGYLASSKFITKMLAVLVIGINGGILNLIISPRIQEITFGGKHTHHAGELARLRKFAFATGAISISSWLLVFVLGSIRSIPYTVGQGIGLYVVVILLAVLGSQVYAHMLSKKA
;
A
#
# COMPACT_ATOMS: atom_id res chain seq x y z
N MET A 1 -13.01 -8.95 -28.50
CA MET A 1 -12.98 -7.73 -27.66
C MET A 1 -14.31 -7.55 -26.94
N SER A 2 -15.43 -7.57 -27.65
CA SER A 2 -16.77 -7.37 -27.07
C SER A 2 -17.16 -8.38 -25.97
N ILE A 3 -16.82 -9.67 -26.09
CA ILE A 3 -17.12 -10.67 -25.04
C ILE A 3 -16.43 -10.34 -23.71
N LEU A 4 -15.15 -9.95 -23.72
CA LEU A 4 -14.42 -9.59 -22.50
C LEU A 4 -15.02 -8.34 -21.86
N PHE A 5 -15.42 -7.35 -22.67
CA PHE A 5 -16.08 -6.15 -22.16
C PHE A 5 -17.46 -6.46 -21.55
N LEU A 6 -18.23 -7.37 -22.15
CA LEU A 6 -19.49 -7.85 -21.58
C LEU A 6 -19.28 -8.55 -20.24
N LEU A 7 -18.24 -9.38 -20.11
CA LEU A 7 -17.90 -10.02 -18.84
C LEU A 7 -17.48 -9.01 -17.77
N ILE A 8 -16.75 -7.96 -18.16
CA ILE A 8 -16.40 -6.85 -17.25
C ILE A 8 -17.66 -6.12 -16.77
N VAL A 9 -18.57 -5.78 -17.67
CA VAL A 9 -19.85 -5.13 -17.33
C VAL A 9 -20.67 -6.03 -16.40
N ALA A 10 -20.82 -7.32 -16.73
CA ALA A 10 -21.55 -8.27 -15.90
C ALA A 10 -20.94 -8.41 -14.49
N SER A 11 -19.61 -8.50 -14.40
CA SER A 11 -18.88 -8.54 -13.13
C SER A 11 -19.11 -7.26 -12.33
N ALA A 12 -19.03 -6.10 -12.97
CA ALA A 12 -19.26 -4.82 -12.30
C ALA A 12 -20.71 -4.66 -11.83
N VAL A 13 -21.71 -5.19 -12.56
CA VAL A 13 -23.10 -5.23 -12.09
C VAL A 13 -23.22 -6.03 -10.80
N VAL A 14 -22.62 -7.23 -10.73
CA VAL A 14 -22.58 -8.05 -9.51
C VAL A 14 -21.92 -7.28 -8.36
N GLY A 15 -20.76 -6.67 -8.61
CA GLY A 15 -20.06 -5.86 -7.62
C GLY A 15 -20.90 -4.69 -7.10
N SER A 16 -21.61 -4.00 -7.99
CA SER A 16 -22.50 -2.88 -7.64
C SER A 16 -23.67 -3.34 -6.76
N ILE A 17 -24.26 -4.50 -7.06
CA ILE A 17 -25.35 -5.08 -6.26
C ILE A 17 -24.86 -5.41 -4.85
N ILE A 18 -23.68 -6.04 -4.72
CA ILE A 18 -23.09 -6.37 -3.42
C ILE A 18 -22.81 -5.10 -2.61
N ALA A 19 -22.18 -4.10 -3.22
CA ALA A 19 -21.84 -2.84 -2.55
C ALA A 19 -23.12 -2.08 -2.11
N TYR A 20 -24.15 -2.07 -2.96
CA TYR A 20 -25.45 -1.47 -2.62
C TYR A 20 -26.17 -2.23 -1.50
N TYR A 21 -26.13 -3.56 -1.51
CA TYR A 21 -26.68 -4.39 -0.44
C TYR A 21 -26.02 -4.05 0.91
N ILE A 22 -24.69 -4.06 0.99
CA ILE A 22 -23.95 -3.68 2.21
C ILE A 22 -24.34 -2.27 2.66
N HIS A 23 -24.39 -1.30 1.73
CA HIS A 23 -24.77 0.08 2.05
C HIS A 23 -26.17 0.18 2.65
N THR A 24 -27.16 -0.48 2.04
CA THR A 24 -28.54 -0.41 2.50
C THR A 24 -28.74 -1.10 3.85
N THR A 25 -28.15 -2.28 4.06
CA THR A 25 -28.22 -3.00 5.34
C THR A 25 -27.55 -2.20 6.46
N LYS A 26 -26.37 -1.65 6.21
CA LYS A 26 -25.66 -0.78 7.17
C LYS A 26 -26.44 0.50 7.48
N LYS A 27 -27.06 1.13 6.46
CA LYS A 27 -27.89 2.33 6.66
C LYS A 27 -29.14 2.05 7.50
N LYS A 28 -29.69 0.84 7.43
CA LYS A 28 -30.83 0.41 8.24
C LYS A 28 -30.46 -0.06 9.65
N ASN A 29 -29.16 -0.08 10.01
CA ASN A 29 -28.66 -0.70 11.24
C ASN A 29 -29.10 -2.17 11.41
N GLU A 30 -29.28 -2.87 10.29
CA GLU A 30 -29.57 -4.30 10.27
C GLU A 30 -28.25 -5.08 10.31
N SER A 31 -28.25 -6.25 10.94
CA SER A 31 -27.08 -7.12 10.96
C SER A 31 -26.86 -7.80 9.62
N LEU A 32 -25.63 -7.77 9.12
CA LEU A 32 -25.28 -8.47 7.88
C LEU A 32 -25.19 -9.98 8.12
N ILE A 33 -26.05 -10.74 7.44
CA ILE A 33 -25.97 -12.19 7.41
C ILE A 33 -24.76 -12.58 6.56
N CYS A 34 -23.87 -13.39 7.15
CA CYS A 34 -22.66 -13.88 6.50
C CYS A 34 -22.88 -15.33 6.04
N PRO A 35 -22.92 -15.59 4.72
CA PRO A 35 -23.27 -16.93 4.21
C PRO A 35 -22.31 -18.07 4.58
N LEU A 36 -21.07 -17.78 4.98
CA LEU A 36 -20.03 -18.79 5.25
C LEU A 36 -19.51 -18.73 6.70
N ASP A 37 -20.40 -18.75 7.70
CA ASP A 37 -20.05 -18.79 9.14
C ASP A 37 -18.98 -17.74 9.55
N GLY A 38 -19.10 -16.52 9.04
CA GLY A 38 -18.19 -15.40 9.32
C GLY A 38 -18.85 -14.22 10.03
N SER A 39 -18.03 -13.28 10.53
CA SER A 39 -18.49 -12.07 11.22
C SER A 39 -18.54 -10.85 10.29
N CYS A 40 -19.43 -10.90 9.29
CA CYS A 40 -19.59 -9.80 8.32
C CYS A 40 -19.84 -8.45 9.01
N ASP A 41 -20.64 -8.45 10.07
CA ASP A 41 -21.01 -7.25 10.83
C ASP A 41 -19.80 -6.60 11.52
N SER A 42 -18.92 -7.40 12.14
CA SER A 42 -17.67 -6.93 12.74
C SER A 42 -16.75 -6.23 11.74
N VAL A 43 -16.73 -6.70 10.49
CA VAL A 43 -15.92 -6.09 9.42
C VAL A 43 -16.54 -4.79 8.93
N VAL A 44 -17.84 -4.78 8.61
CA VAL A 44 -18.51 -3.62 7.99
C VAL A 44 -18.78 -2.46 8.96
N GLN A 45 -18.74 -2.73 10.27
CA GLN A 45 -18.84 -1.72 11.32
C GLN A 45 -17.46 -1.28 11.85
N SER A 46 -16.37 -1.90 11.39
CA SER A 46 -15.01 -1.55 11.82
C SER A 46 -14.61 -0.12 11.44
N SER A 47 -13.55 0.39 12.07
CA SER A 47 -12.92 1.68 11.71
C SER A 47 -12.43 1.71 10.26
N TYR A 48 -12.13 0.55 9.67
CA TYR A 48 -11.67 0.41 8.29
C TYR A 48 -12.83 0.41 7.27
N SER A 49 -14.09 0.43 7.72
CA SER A 49 -15.26 0.56 6.86
C SER A 49 -15.44 1.97 6.27
N LYS A 50 -14.59 2.93 6.67
CA LYS A 50 -14.52 4.28 6.10
C LYS A 50 -13.10 4.57 5.64
N PHE A 51 -12.97 5.12 4.44
CA PHE A 51 -11.71 5.60 3.89
C PHE A 51 -11.81 7.11 3.65
N ILE A 52 -10.97 7.89 4.35
CA ILE A 52 -10.99 9.37 4.31
C ILE A 52 -12.40 9.93 4.61
N GLY A 53 -13.07 9.35 5.62
CA GLY A 53 -14.42 9.74 6.03
C GLY A 53 -15.56 9.22 5.15
N VAL A 54 -15.26 8.66 3.97
CA VAL A 54 -16.27 8.11 3.04
C VAL A 54 -16.47 6.61 3.31
N PRO A 55 -17.71 6.11 3.43
CA PRO A 55 -17.95 4.68 3.57
C PRO A 55 -17.44 3.89 2.36
N VAL A 56 -16.72 2.81 2.61
CA VAL A 56 -16.05 2.01 1.57
C VAL A 56 -17.05 1.43 0.56
N GLU A 57 -18.21 0.98 1.04
CA GLU A 57 -19.27 0.45 0.19
C GLU A 57 -19.82 1.47 -0.82
N LEU A 58 -19.83 2.77 -0.46
CA LEU A 58 -20.25 3.83 -1.38
C LEU A 58 -19.19 4.09 -2.47
N MET A 59 -17.90 4.05 -2.09
CA MET A 59 -16.80 4.10 -3.06
C MET A 59 -16.86 2.92 -4.04
N GLY A 60 -17.21 1.72 -3.52
CA GLY A 60 -17.43 0.53 -4.33
C GLY A 60 -18.56 0.70 -5.35
N VAL A 61 -19.73 1.21 -4.91
CA VAL A 61 -20.86 1.53 -5.83
C VAL A 61 -20.40 2.47 -6.95
N PHE A 62 -19.71 3.56 -6.60
CA PHE A 62 -19.20 4.50 -7.60
C PHE A 62 -18.22 3.84 -8.59
N TYR A 63 -17.25 3.08 -8.08
CA TYR A 63 -16.28 2.34 -8.89
C TYR A 63 -16.95 1.39 -9.89
N TYR A 64 -17.92 0.60 -9.42
CA TYR A 64 -18.60 -0.37 -10.28
C TYR A 64 -19.52 0.31 -11.30
N ILE A 65 -20.29 1.33 -10.91
CA ILE A 65 -21.13 2.10 -11.85
C ILE A 65 -20.28 2.78 -12.92
N PHE A 66 -19.17 3.40 -12.52
CA PHE A 66 -18.25 4.05 -13.46
C PHE A 66 -17.62 3.04 -14.43
N THR A 67 -17.27 1.85 -13.94
CA THR A 67 -16.79 0.74 -14.78
C THR A 67 -17.87 0.29 -15.78
N ILE A 68 -19.11 0.08 -15.33
CA ILE A 68 -20.25 -0.26 -16.21
C ILE A 68 -20.40 0.80 -17.30
N PHE A 69 -20.41 2.08 -16.92
CA PHE A 69 -20.58 3.20 -17.85
C PHE A 69 -19.49 3.20 -18.93
N ILE A 70 -18.21 3.20 -18.54
CA ILE A 70 -17.08 3.24 -19.48
C ILE A 70 -17.09 2.06 -20.45
N TYR A 71 -17.23 0.83 -19.94
CA TYR A 71 -17.19 -0.35 -20.80
C TYR A 71 -18.43 -0.47 -21.70
N THR A 72 -19.57 0.06 -21.27
CA THR A 72 -20.75 0.18 -22.14
C THR A 72 -20.47 1.13 -23.30
N LEU A 73 -19.87 2.30 -23.05
CA LEU A 73 -19.49 3.25 -24.11
C LEU A 73 -18.52 2.64 -25.13
N PHE A 74 -17.61 1.76 -24.70
CA PHE A 74 -16.74 1.00 -25.60
C PHE A 74 -17.51 -0.03 -26.44
N ILE A 75 -18.49 -0.72 -25.85
CA ILE A 75 -19.31 -1.72 -26.54
C ILE A 75 -20.19 -1.06 -27.61
N VAL A 76 -20.82 0.08 -27.29
CA VAL A 76 -21.70 0.79 -28.23
C VAL A 76 -20.95 1.66 -29.23
N GLY A 77 -19.61 1.75 -29.13
CA GLY A 77 -18.77 2.48 -30.09
C GLY A 77 -18.80 4.00 -29.95
N ILE A 78 -19.27 4.55 -28.83
CA ILE A 78 -19.27 6.01 -28.58
C ILE A 78 -17.85 6.53 -28.33
N ILE A 79 -17.02 5.76 -27.61
CA ILE A 79 -15.62 6.12 -27.32
C ILE A 79 -14.68 5.13 -28.01
N PRO A 80 -13.67 5.60 -28.77
CA PRO A 80 -12.69 4.72 -29.37
C PRO A 80 -11.75 4.14 -28.30
N TYR A 81 -11.48 2.83 -28.39
CA TYR A 81 -10.58 2.12 -27.49
C TYR A 81 -9.10 2.31 -27.90
N THR A 82 -8.60 3.55 -27.77
CA THR A 82 -7.21 3.90 -28.10
C THR A 82 -6.23 3.46 -27.00
N PRO A 83 -4.91 3.41 -27.25
CA PRO A 83 -3.92 3.06 -26.23
C PRO A 83 -4.05 3.86 -24.94
N LEU A 84 -4.24 5.19 -25.04
CA LEU A 84 -4.39 6.06 -23.87
C LEU A 84 -5.67 5.77 -23.09
N ILE A 85 -6.80 5.58 -23.77
CA ILE A 85 -8.08 5.24 -23.13
C ILE A 85 -8.03 3.85 -22.49
N SER A 86 -7.38 2.89 -23.15
CA SER A 86 -7.15 1.56 -22.59
C SER A 86 -6.26 1.60 -21.34
N LEU A 87 -5.26 2.49 -21.31
CA LEU A 87 -4.43 2.72 -20.12
C LEU A 87 -5.27 3.23 -18.96
N PHE A 88 -6.14 4.23 -19.17
CA PHE A 88 -7.04 4.72 -18.12
C PHE A 88 -7.99 3.62 -17.61
N ALA A 89 -8.58 2.83 -18.51
CA ALA A 89 -9.47 1.73 -18.13
C ALA A 89 -8.75 0.64 -17.31
N VAL A 90 -7.52 0.28 -17.70
CA VAL A 90 -6.68 -0.68 -16.97
C VAL A 90 -6.25 -0.11 -15.60
N LEU A 91 -5.83 1.15 -15.53
CA LEU A 91 -5.45 1.79 -14.28
C LEU A 91 -6.61 1.86 -13.29
N LEU A 92 -7.81 2.20 -13.76
CA LEU A 92 -9.03 2.18 -12.94
C LEU A 92 -9.28 0.78 -12.35
N ALA A 93 -9.26 -0.26 -13.20
CA ALA A 93 -9.53 -1.63 -12.79
C ALA A 93 -8.46 -2.18 -11.82
N VAL A 94 -7.17 -1.95 -12.12
CA VAL A 94 -6.05 -2.37 -11.26
C VAL A 94 -6.10 -1.65 -9.91
N THR A 95 -6.45 -0.36 -9.89
CA THR A 95 -6.59 0.39 -8.63
C THR A 95 -7.69 -0.19 -7.75
N GLY A 96 -8.85 -0.56 -8.33
CA GLY A 96 -9.92 -1.23 -7.61
C GLY A 96 -9.51 -2.59 -7.04
N ALA A 97 -8.76 -3.38 -7.80
CA ALA A 97 -8.24 -4.67 -7.35
C ALA A 97 -7.19 -4.53 -6.22
N LEU A 98 -6.27 -3.57 -6.32
CA LEU A 98 -5.27 -3.31 -5.28
C LEU A 98 -5.90 -2.76 -4.00
N PHE A 99 -6.88 -1.88 -4.11
CA PHE A 99 -7.64 -1.41 -2.94
C PHE A 99 -8.42 -2.55 -2.28
N SER A 100 -9.00 -3.44 -3.08
CA SER A 100 -9.65 -4.65 -2.57
C SER A 100 -8.66 -5.60 -1.88
N LEU A 101 -7.46 -5.77 -2.42
CA LEU A 101 -6.39 -6.54 -1.79
C LEU A 101 -6.01 -5.98 -0.42
N TYR A 102 -5.88 -4.64 -0.33
CA TYR A 102 -5.64 -3.96 0.93
C TYR A 102 -6.73 -4.28 1.97
N LEU A 103 -8.00 -4.19 1.61
CA LEU A 103 -9.12 -4.51 2.52
C LEU A 103 -9.17 -5.99 2.91
N VAL A 104 -8.79 -6.90 2.00
CA VAL A 104 -8.65 -8.33 2.31
C VAL A 104 -7.52 -8.57 3.32
N ALA A 105 -6.38 -7.89 3.15
CA ALA A 105 -5.27 -7.96 4.09
C ALA A 105 -5.66 -7.42 5.48
N ILE A 106 -6.42 -6.32 5.55
CA ILE A 106 -6.95 -5.79 6.82
C ILE A 106 -7.86 -6.80 7.51
N GLN A 107 -8.77 -7.46 6.77
CA GLN A 107 -9.64 -8.51 7.32
C GLN A 107 -8.82 -9.66 7.94
N GLY A 108 -7.86 -10.22 7.22
CA GLY A 108 -7.09 -11.37 7.68
C GLY A 108 -6.06 -11.05 8.79
N ILE A 109 -5.39 -9.91 8.71
CA ILE A 109 -4.24 -9.60 9.58
C ILE A 109 -4.66 -8.75 10.79
N VAL A 110 -5.44 -7.70 10.55
CA VAL A 110 -5.77 -6.71 11.58
C VAL A 110 -7.05 -7.08 12.32
N LEU A 111 -8.13 -7.34 11.58
CA LEU A 111 -9.43 -7.66 12.18
C LEU A 111 -9.50 -9.12 12.64
N ARG A 112 -8.81 -10.02 11.93
CA ARG A 112 -8.86 -11.49 12.11
C ARG A 112 -10.29 -12.04 11.96
N GLU A 113 -11.10 -11.35 11.15
CA GLU A 113 -12.49 -11.67 10.87
C GLU A 113 -12.71 -11.60 9.35
N TRP A 114 -13.55 -12.49 8.82
CA TRP A 114 -13.81 -12.59 7.38
C TRP A 114 -15.25 -12.20 7.04
N CYS A 115 -15.42 -11.31 6.06
CA CYS A 115 -16.71 -10.94 5.51
C CYS A 115 -16.88 -11.54 4.10
N THR A 116 -17.83 -12.48 3.96
CA THR A 116 -18.08 -13.18 2.68
C THR A 116 -18.44 -12.20 1.56
N TRP A 117 -19.28 -11.20 1.83
CA TRP A 117 -19.66 -10.19 0.83
C TRP A 117 -18.48 -9.35 0.36
N CYS A 118 -17.59 -8.96 1.29
CA CYS A 118 -16.37 -8.24 0.95
C CYS A 118 -15.40 -9.09 0.13
N LEU A 119 -15.28 -10.40 0.44
CA LEU A 119 -14.45 -11.33 -0.32
C LEU A 119 -14.96 -11.54 -1.75
N ILE A 120 -16.28 -11.67 -1.94
CA ILE A 120 -16.88 -11.78 -3.28
C ILE A 120 -16.67 -10.47 -4.06
N SER A 121 -16.89 -9.31 -3.44
CA SER A 121 -16.61 -8.00 -4.07
C SER A 121 -15.12 -7.87 -4.46
N ALA A 122 -14.20 -8.31 -3.60
CA ALA A 122 -12.78 -8.31 -3.90
C ALA A 122 -12.48 -9.22 -5.10
N PHE A 123 -13.02 -10.44 -5.13
CA PHE A 123 -12.87 -11.37 -6.25
C PHE A 123 -13.37 -10.75 -7.57
N VAL A 124 -14.54 -10.11 -7.55
CA VAL A 124 -15.10 -9.39 -8.71
C VAL A 124 -14.15 -8.28 -9.18
N SER A 125 -13.59 -7.50 -8.28
CA SER A 125 -12.61 -6.45 -8.62
C SER A 125 -11.34 -7.01 -9.24
N PHE A 126 -10.81 -8.12 -8.73
CA PHE A 126 -9.67 -8.83 -9.33
C PHE A 126 -10.00 -9.37 -10.72
N LEU A 127 -11.19 -9.95 -10.90
CA LEU A 127 -11.65 -10.45 -12.19
C LEU A 127 -11.74 -9.31 -13.22
N ILE A 128 -12.30 -8.16 -12.84
CA ILE A 128 -12.36 -6.96 -13.71
C ILE A 128 -10.95 -6.51 -14.11
N ALA A 129 -9.98 -6.46 -13.17
CA ALA A 129 -8.60 -6.09 -13.47
C ALA A 129 -7.93 -7.06 -14.47
N ILE A 130 -8.08 -8.37 -14.24
CA ILE A 130 -7.56 -9.41 -15.14
C ILE A 130 -8.18 -9.26 -16.53
N LEU A 131 -9.50 -9.21 -16.63
CA LEU A 131 -10.21 -9.07 -17.90
C LEU A 131 -9.86 -7.77 -18.61
N SER A 132 -9.65 -6.68 -17.88
CA SER A 132 -9.24 -5.38 -18.43
C SER A 132 -7.84 -5.44 -19.05
N VAL A 133 -6.86 -5.99 -18.32
CA VAL A 133 -5.48 -6.14 -18.79
C VAL A 133 -5.44 -7.04 -20.03
N PHE A 134 -6.04 -8.22 -19.98
CA PHE A 134 -6.04 -9.14 -21.13
C PHE A 134 -6.91 -8.63 -22.29
N GLY A 135 -8.04 -7.99 -21.99
CA GLY A 135 -8.95 -7.41 -22.98
C GLY A 135 -8.32 -6.26 -23.77
N SER A 136 -7.42 -5.51 -23.14
CA SER A 136 -6.63 -4.47 -23.80
C SER A 136 -5.59 -5.01 -24.78
N LYS A 137 -5.32 -6.32 -24.78
CA LYS A 137 -4.24 -6.98 -25.53
C LYS A 137 -2.87 -6.31 -25.32
N MET A 138 -2.64 -5.77 -24.13
CA MET A 138 -1.43 -5.00 -23.78
C MET A 138 -1.23 -3.73 -24.63
N GLY A 139 -2.27 -3.24 -25.32
CA GLY A 139 -2.21 -2.02 -26.14
C GLY A 139 -1.91 -0.75 -25.33
N PHE A 140 -2.22 -0.75 -24.03
CA PHE A 140 -1.87 0.34 -23.11
C PHE A 140 -0.36 0.54 -22.95
N ILE A 141 0.47 -0.46 -23.27
CA ILE A 141 1.94 -0.33 -23.19
C ILE A 141 2.43 0.77 -24.14
N SER A 142 1.81 0.93 -25.31
CA SER A 142 2.15 2.04 -26.22
C SER A 142 1.99 3.39 -25.53
N ALA A 143 0.87 3.59 -24.83
CA ALA A 143 0.65 4.81 -24.06
C ALA A 143 1.65 4.94 -22.90
N LEU A 144 2.05 3.86 -22.24
CA LEU A 144 3.10 3.92 -21.22
C LEU A 144 4.44 4.39 -21.77
N ILE A 145 4.79 3.98 -23.00
CA ILE A 145 6.01 4.42 -23.68
C ILE A 145 5.90 5.91 -24.03
N ASP A 146 4.79 6.34 -24.61
CA ASP A 146 4.56 7.74 -25.03
C ASP A 146 4.60 8.70 -23.82
N TYR A 147 4.02 8.29 -22.70
CA TYR A 147 3.94 9.09 -21.47
C TYR A 147 5.03 8.77 -20.45
N LYS A 148 6.05 7.99 -20.83
CA LYS A 148 7.17 7.61 -19.95
C LYS A 148 7.80 8.79 -19.18
N PRO A 149 8.04 9.97 -19.77
CA PRO A 149 8.60 11.11 -19.03
C PRO A 149 7.71 11.55 -17.85
N VAL A 150 6.40 11.56 -18.04
CA VAL A 150 5.43 11.91 -16.98
C VAL A 150 5.48 10.88 -15.86
N ILE A 151 5.53 9.59 -16.21
CA ILE A 151 5.64 8.51 -15.22
C ILE A 151 6.95 8.62 -14.42
N ILE A 152 8.06 8.99 -15.06
CA ILE A 152 9.34 9.24 -14.38
C ILE A 152 9.22 10.38 -13.36
N ILE A 153 8.57 11.49 -13.73
CA ILE A 153 8.35 12.63 -12.82
C ILE A 153 7.51 12.19 -11.62
N LEU A 154 6.40 11.49 -11.84
CA LEU A 154 5.55 10.97 -10.76
C LEU A 154 6.30 9.97 -9.86
N HIS A 155 7.14 9.10 -10.44
CA HIS A 155 7.98 8.17 -9.70
C HIS A 155 9.01 8.89 -8.83
N ALA A 156 9.65 9.93 -9.35
CA ALA A 156 10.62 10.74 -8.60
C ALA A 156 9.94 11.51 -7.44
N LEU A 157 8.76 12.09 -7.69
CA LEU A 157 7.98 12.79 -6.67
C LEU A 157 7.55 11.85 -5.53
N THR A 158 7.02 10.68 -5.86
CA THR A 158 6.61 9.68 -4.85
C THR A 158 7.80 9.13 -4.06
N ALA A 159 8.96 8.93 -4.71
CA ALA A 159 10.20 8.59 -4.01
C ALA A 159 10.65 9.70 -3.04
N ALA A 160 10.63 10.97 -3.48
CA ALA A 160 11.02 12.10 -2.65
C ALA A 160 10.10 12.28 -1.43
N LEU A 161 8.78 12.16 -1.62
CA LEU A 161 7.81 12.17 -0.53
C LEU A 161 8.04 11.03 0.48
N GLY A 162 8.36 9.83 -0.02
CA GLY A 162 8.65 8.67 0.83
C GLY A 162 9.91 8.85 1.68
N VAL A 163 11.00 9.36 1.09
CA VAL A 163 12.24 9.70 1.82
C VAL A 163 11.95 10.78 2.88
N GLY A 164 11.28 11.87 2.48
CA GLY A 164 10.95 12.96 3.39
C GLY A 164 10.07 12.50 4.56
N GLY A 165 9.02 11.71 4.27
CA GLY A 165 8.14 11.15 5.28
C GLY A 165 8.85 10.19 6.24
N ALA A 166 9.74 9.33 5.73
CA ALA A 166 10.52 8.42 6.56
C ALA A 166 11.48 9.17 7.51
N LEU A 167 12.22 10.15 7.00
CA LEU A 167 13.13 10.96 7.81
C LEU A 167 12.39 11.74 8.91
N ILE A 168 11.26 12.38 8.56
CA ILE A 168 10.49 13.16 9.52
C ILE A 168 9.91 12.25 10.61
N THR A 169 9.26 11.15 10.22
CA THR A 169 8.68 10.18 11.16
C THR A 169 9.72 9.65 12.13
N ASP A 170 10.91 9.30 11.65
CA ASP A 170 11.97 8.77 12.50
C ASP A 170 12.58 9.84 13.43
N VAL A 171 12.75 11.08 12.97
CA VAL A 171 13.18 12.20 13.83
C VAL A 171 12.19 12.41 14.98
N PHE A 172 10.90 12.47 14.67
CA PHE A 172 9.85 12.59 15.67
C PHE A 172 9.84 11.39 16.61
N PHE A 173 9.92 10.19 16.06
CA PHE A 173 9.94 8.95 16.83
C PHE A 173 11.13 8.89 17.81
N PHE A 174 12.32 9.32 17.40
CA PHE A 174 13.49 9.41 18.28
C PHE A 174 13.36 10.49 19.35
N LYS A 175 12.72 11.62 19.03
CA LYS A 175 12.40 12.65 20.03
C LYS A 175 11.45 12.08 21.09
N PHE A 176 10.43 11.33 20.68
CA PHE A 176 9.42 10.77 21.60
C PHE A 176 9.95 9.62 22.47
N LEU A 177 10.86 8.80 21.95
CA LEU A 177 11.51 7.74 22.73
C LEU A 177 12.44 8.25 23.83
N LYS A 178 12.77 9.54 23.84
CA LYS A 178 13.50 10.19 24.93
C LYS A 178 12.59 10.48 26.13
N ASP A 179 11.31 10.76 25.88
CA ASP A 179 10.40 11.36 26.87
C ASP A 179 9.35 10.37 27.39
N TYR A 180 9.29 9.15 26.82
CA TYR A 180 8.39 8.03 27.16
C TYR A 180 6.90 8.34 27.11
N ARG A 181 6.50 9.46 26.52
CA ARG A 181 5.10 9.88 26.38
C ARG A 181 4.91 10.47 24.98
N ILE A 182 3.75 10.17 24.38
CA ILE A 182 3.30 10.79 23.13
C ILE A 182 2.04 11.58 23.49
N ALA A 183 2.06 12.90 23.35
CA ALA A 183 0.87 13.73 23.52
C ALA A 183 -0.14 13.48 22.38
N GLY A 184 -1.43 13.76 22.58
CA GLY A 184 -2.46 13.51 21.57
C GLY A 184 -2.20 14.23 20.22
N GLU A 185 -1.71 15.47 20.26
CA GLU A 185 -1.32 16.21 19.04
C GLU A 185 -0.12 15.58 18.31
N GLU A 186 0.81 15.00 19.07
CA GLU A 186 1.99 14.31 18.53
C GLU A 186 1.58 13.01 17.84
N ALA A 187 0.64 12.26 18.43
CA ALA A 187 0.08 11.06 17.81
C ALA A 187 -0.66 11.38 16.49
N ASN A 188 -1.40 12.49 16.45
CA ASN A 188 -2.07 12.96 15.23
C ASN A 188 -1.06 13.34 14.13
N THR A 189 0.04 13.99 14.53
CA THR A 189 1.14 14.35 13.61
C THR A 189 1.78 13.09 13.01
N LEU A 190 2.14 12.12 13.86
CA LEU A 190 2.67 10.82 13.41
C LEU A 190 1.72 10.07 12.49
N ASN A 191 0.42 10.07 12.79
CA ASN A 191 -0.59 9.43 11.94
C ASN A 191 -0.64 10.08 10.55
N THR A 192 -0.56 11.42 10.49
CA THR A 192 -0.52 12.18 9.23
C THR A 192 0.70 11.80 8.40
N PHE A 193 1.89 11.75 9.00
CA PHE A 193 3.10 11.34 8.29
C PHE A 193 3.07 9.88 7.84
N SER A 194 2.51 8.97 8.65
CA SER A 194 2.30 7.58 8.26
C SER A 194 1.39 7.48 7.03
N GLN A 195 0.29 8.24 6.98
CA GLN A 195 -0.59 8.29 5.80
C GLN A 195 0.15 8.79 4.55
N ILE A 196 0.94 9.85 4.68
CA ILE A 196 1.78 10.37 3.59
C ILE A 196 2.75 9.29 3.11
N MET A 197 3.39 8.55 4.01
CA MET A 197 4.31 7.45 3.66
C MET A 197 3.60 6.32 2.91
N TRP A 198 2.39 5.95 3.32
CA TRP A 198 1.61 4.93 2.62
C TRP A 198 1.21 5.36 1.21
N VAL A 199 0.81 6.61 1.03
CA VAL A 199 0.52 7.19 -0.29
C VAL A 199 1.79 7.20 -1.14
N ALA A 200 2.92 7.63 -0.58
CA ALA A 200 4.20 7.67 -1.27
C ALA A 200 4.69 6.27 -1.69
N LEU A 201 4.61 5.27 -0.80
CA LEU A 201 4.99 3.89 -1.08
C LEU A 201 4.09 3.27 -2.17
N THR A 202 2.78 3.46 -2.07
CA THR A 202 1.83 2.99 -3.08
C THR A 202 2.11 3.63 -4.44
N GLY A 203 2.31 4.95 -4.45
CA GLY A 203 2.67 5.69 -5.65
C GLY A 203 4.00 5.22 -6.25
N LEU A 204 5.01 4.96 -5.42
CA LEU A 204 6.33 4.46 -5.83
C LEU A 204 6.21 3.08 -6.51
N ILE A 205 5.46 2.16 -5.89
CA ILE A 205 5.25 0.80 -6.43
C ILE A 205 4.47 0.87 -7.74
N MET A 206 3.36 1.63 -7.77
CA MET A 206 2.51 1.77 -8.97
C MET A 206 3.28 2.38 -10.14
N THR A 207 3.88 3.56 -9.94
CA THR A 207 4.68 4.21 -10.99
C THR A 207 5.90 3.38 -11.39
N GLY A 208 6.51 2.66 -10.44
CA GLY A 208 7.62 1.74 -10.71
C GLY A 208 7.21 0.57 -11.60
N LEU A 209 6.04 -0.02 -11.37
CA LEU A 209 5.47 -1.07 -12.22
C LEU A 209 5.16 -0.54 -13.62
N LEU A 210 4.56 0.65 -13.74
CA LEU A 210 4.29 1.27 -15.04
C LEU A 210 5.58 1.52 -15.83
N LEU A 211 6.64 2.02 -15.18
CA LEU A 211 7.95 2.16 -15.81
C LEU A 211 8.53 0.82 -16.24
N PHE A 212 8.46 -0.19 -15.38
CA PHE A 212 8.95 -1.54 -15.67
C PHE A 212 8.33 -2.11 -16.95
N LEU A 213 7.02 -1.94 -17.13
CA LEU A 213 6.29 -2.40 -18.32
C LEU A 213 6.73 -1.70 -19.63
N THR A 214 7.39 -0.54 -19.57
CA THR A 214 7.90 0.14 -20.79
C THR A 214 9.13 -0.55 -21.40
N ASN A 215 9.89 -1.33 -20.62
CA ASN A 215 11.09 -2.03 -21.10
C ASN A 215 11.48 -3.15 -20.12
N ILE A 216 10.72 -4.24 -20.11
CA ILE A 216 10.87 -5.35 -19.16
C ILE A 216 12.30 -5.90 -19.19
N ASP A 217 12.81 -6.26 -20.37
CA ASP A 217 14.14 -6.88 -20.53
C ASP A 217 15.26 -5.92 -20.10
N GLY A 218 15.15 -4.63 -20.46
CA GLY A 218 16.13 -3.62 -20.06
C GLY A 218 16.18 -3.39 -18.55
N TYR A 219 15.03 -3.44 -17.86
CA TYR A 219 15.01 -3.33 -16.40
C TYR A 219 15.47 -4.62 -15.70
N LEU A 220 15.09 -5.80 -16.20
CA LEU A 220 15.56 -7.08 -15.66
C LEU A 220 17.07 -7.28 -15.86
N ALA A 221 17.67 -6.73 -16.92
CA ALA A 221 19.12 -6.75 -17.12
C ALA A 221 19.87 -5.74 -16.23
N SER A 222 19.18 -4.79 -15.59
CA SER A 222 19.82 -3.71 -14.84
C SER A 222 20.12 -4.10 -13.39
N SER A 223 21.40 -4.21 -13.03
CA SER A 223 21.84 -4.41 -11.64
C SER A 223 21.26 -3.38 -10.67
N LYS A 224 21.17 -2.12 -11.13
CA LYS A 224 20.59 -1.00 -10.36
C LYS A 224 19.13 -1.26 -10.04
N PHE A 225 18.36 -1.69 -11.04
CA PHE A 225 16.94 -1.95 -10.88
C PHE A 225 16.69 -3.10 -9.91
N ILE A 226 17.36 -4.25 -10.08
CA ILE A 226 17.18 -5.41 -9.19
C ILE A 226 17.54 -5.05 -7.74
N THR A 227 18.66 -4.36 -7.54
CA THR A 227 19.08 -3.89 -6.21
C THR A 227 18.02 -2.95 -5.61
N LYS A 228 17.48 -2.01 -6.41
CA LYS A 228 16.40 -1.12 -5.98
C LYS A 228 15.14 -1.88 -5.60
N MET A 229 14.76 -2.91 -6.37
CA MET A 229 13.55 -3.70 -6.09
C MET A 229 13.66 -4.48 -4.77
N LEU A 230 14.85 -5.02 -4.45
CA LEU A 230 15.09 -5.62 -3.14
C LEU A 230 14.90 -4.58 -2.01
N ALA A 231 15.43 -3.37 -2.19
CA ALA A 231 15.27 -2.32 -1.19
C ALA A 231 13.80 -1.88 -1.02
N VAL A 232 13.04 -1.78 -2.10
CA VAL A 232 11.58 -1.52 -2.05
C VAL A 232 10.84 -2.65 -1.33
N LEU A 233 11.21 -3.91 -1.55
CA LEU A 233 10.64 -5.05 -0.83
C LEU A 233 10.91 -4.95 0.68
N VAL A 234 12.14 -4.63 1.07
CA VAL A 234 12.51 -4.43 2.48
C VAL A 234 11.72 -3.26 3.10
N ILE A 235 11.55 -2.14 2.40
CA ILE A 235 10.69 -1.02 2.84
C ILE A 235 9.26 -1.51 3.08
N GLY A 236 8.68 -2.26 2.14
CA GLY A 236 7.32 -2.79 2.24
C GLY A 236 7.14 -3.73 3.42
N ILE A 237 8.05 -4.69 3.61
CA ILE A 237 8.01 -5.64 4.73
C ILE A 237 8.19 -4.90 6.06
N ASN A 238 9.19 -4.01 6.17
CA ASN A 238 9.47 -3.26 7.39
C ASN A 238 8.31 -2.33 7.76
N GLY A 239 7.73 -1.64 6.78
CA GLY A 239 6.53 -0.80 6.96
C GLY A 239 5.30 -1.59 7.39
N GLY A 240 5.11 -2.79 6.82
CA GLY A 240 4.06 -3.73 7.24
C GLY A 240 4.22 -4.18 8.68
N ILE A 241 5.43 -4.57 9.10
CA ILE A 241 5.73 -4.94 10.49
C ILE A 241 5.43 -3.77 11.44
N LEU A 242 5.89 -2.56 11.10
CA LEU A 242 5.69 -1.39 11.95
C LEU A 242 4.20 -1.07 12.14
N ASN A 243 3.42 -1.02 11.05
CA ASN A 243 2.03 -0.59 11.09
C ASN A 243 1.06 -1.68 11.57
N LEU A 244 1.28 -2.94 11.18
CA LEU A 244 0.34 -4.03 11.48
C LEU A 244 0.65 -4.74 12.81
N ILE A 245 1.88 -4.63 13.33
CA ILE A 245 2.32 -5.37 14.52
C ILE A 245 2.79 -4.45 15.65
N ILE A 246 3.70 -3.51 15.36
CA ILE A 246 4.35 -2.70 16.41
C ILE A 246 3.44 -1.55 16.87
N SER A 247 2.87 -0.79 15.95
CA SER A 247 2.05 0.40 16.26
C SER A 247 0.84 0.08 17.15
N PRO A 248 0.04 -0.98 16.89
CA PRO A 248 -1.09 -1.35 17.76
C PRO A 248 -0.63 -1.65 19.20
N ARG A 249 0.49 -2.37 19.36
CA ARG A 249 1.03 -2.71 20.68
C ARG A 249 1.51 -1.49 21.47
N ILE A 250 2.10 -0.48 20.81
CA ILE A 250 2.49 0.77 21.47
C ILE A 250 1.25 1.48 22.03
N GLN A 251 0.16 1.52 21.25
CA GLN A 251 -1.08 2.18 21.66
C GLN A 251 -1.77 1.45 22.82
N GLU A 252 -1.81 0.12 22.81
CA GLU A 252 -2.34 -0.68 23.93
C GLU A 252 -1.59 -0.41 25.24
N ILE A 253 -0.25 -0.38 25.20
CA ILE A 253 0.59 -0.13 26.38
C ILE A 253 0.44 1.31 26.90
N THR A 254 0.30 2.29 25.98
CA THR A 254 0.32 3.72 26.34
C THR A 254 -1.05 4.26 26.72
N PHE A 255 -2.13 3.78 26.08
CA PHE A 255 -3.46 4.40 26.16
C PHE A 255 -4.61 3.46 26.57
N GLY A 256 -4.42 2.14 26.67
CA GLY A 256 -5.51 1.29 27.16
C GLY A 256 -5.33 -0.22 27.09
N GLY A 257 -5.39 -0.86 28.27
CA GLY A 257 -5.64 -2.29 28.48
C GLY A 257 -5.24 -2.73 29.89
N LYS A 258 -5.97 -3.68 30.50
CA LYS A 258 -5.49 -4.45 31.67
C LYS A 258 -4.30 -5.29 31.23
N HIS A 259 -3.12 -4.70 31.12
CA HIS A 259 -1.91 -5.40 30.71
C HIS A 259 -1.00 -5.54 31.92
N THR A 260 -0.54 -6.76 32.16
CA THR A 260 0.47 -7.04 33.16
C THR A 260 1.81 -6.58 32.59
N HIS A 261 2.31 -5.43 33.05
CA HIS A 261 3.61 -4.93 32.63
C HIS A 261 4.70 -5.98 32.94
N HIS A 262 5.34 -6.52 31.91
CA HIS A 262 6.53 -7.33 32.09
C HIS A 262 7.78 -6.44 32.14
N ALA A 263 8.65 -6.67 33.13
CA ALA A 263 9.89 -5.92 33.26
C ALA A 263 10.72 -5.99 31.96
N GLY A 264 11.06 -4.83 31.38
CA GLY A 264 11.87 -4.72 30.16
C GLY A 264 11.11 -4.82 28.84
N GLU A 265 9.78 -4.98 28.85
CA GLU A 265 8.95 -5.00 27.64
C GLU A 265 9.08 -3.70 26.82
N LEU A 266 8.98 -2.55 27.48
CA LEU A 266 9.16 -1.23 26.86
C LEU A 266 10.56 -1.06 26.25
N ALA A 267 11.59 -1.58 26.94
CA ALA A 267 12.97 -1.51 26.46
C ALA A 267 13.19 -2.38 25.21
N ARG A 268 12.53 -3.54 25.14
CA ARG A 268 12.56 -4.41 23.95
C ARG A 268 11.83 -3.76 22.78
N LEU A 269 10.63 -3.21 23.02
CA LEU A 269 9.85 -2.51 22.01
C LEU A 269 10.63 -1.32 21.41
N ARG A 270 11.33 -0.57 22.28
CA ARG A 270 12.22 0.52 21.88
C ARG A 270 13.33 0.04 20.95
N LYS A 271 14.06 -1.03 21.31
CA LYS A 271 15.13 -1.59 20.48
C LYS A 271 14.63 -1.99 19.09
N PHE A 272 13.48 -2.66 19.03
CA PHE A 272 12.85 -3.02 17.75
C PHE A 272 12.52 -1.78 16.93
N ALA A 273 11.93 -0.76 17.54
CA ALA A 273 11.54 0.43 16.82
C ALA A 273 12.75 1.24 16.29
N PHE A 274 13.86 1.29 17.03
CA PHE A 274 15.14 1.83 16.52
C PHE A 274 15.70 1.03 15.33
N ALA A 275 15.58 -0.30 15.36
CA ALA A 275 16.02 -1.14 14.24
C ALA A 275 15.16 -0.91 12.99
N THR A 276 13.82 -0.86 13.15
CA THR A 276 12.89 -0.65 12.03
C THR A 276 13.04 0.74 11.42
N GLY A 277 13.28 1.78 12.22
CA GLY A 277 13.58 3.14 11.70
C GLY A 277 14.88 3.16 10.89
N ALA A 278 15.95 2.55 11.42
CA ALA A 278 17.23 2.47 10.71
C ALA A 278 17.14 1.73 9.37
N ILE A 279 16.38 0.62 9.32
CA ILE A 279 16.09 -0.11 8.07
C ILE A 279 15.31 0.79 7.11
N SER A 280 14.29 1.50 7.61
CA SER A 280 13.46 2.41 6.81
C SER A 280 14.28 3.51 6.14
N ILE A 281 14.97 4.35 6.91
CA ILE A 281 15.79 5.47 6.39
C ILE A 281 16.82 4.99 5.38
N SER A 282 17.59 3.96 5.74
CA SER A 282 18.68 3.47 4.89
C SER A 282 18.15 2.96 3.56
N SER A 283 17.01 2.28 3.57
CA SER A 283 16.39 1.73 2.36
C SER A 283 15.78 2.82 1.49
N TRP A 284 15.07 3.79 2.08
CA TRP A 284 14.51 4.93 1.35
C TRP A 284 15.59 5.77 0.68
N LEU A 285 16.67 6.09 1.41
CA LEU A 285 17.82 6.81 0.87
C LEU A 285 18.48 6.04 -0.27
N LEU A 286 18.69 4.73 -0.11
CA LEU A 286 19.25 3.91 -1.18
C LEU A 286 18.35 3.92 -2.42
N VAL A 287 17.04 3.71 -2.28
CA VAL A 287 16.09 3.72 -3.39
C VAL A 287 16.13 5.06 -4.13
N PHE A 288 16.20 6.17 -3.40
CA PHE A 288 16.31 7.51 -3.98
C PHE A 288 17.63 7.74 -4.73
N VAL A 289 18.76 7.35 -4.13
CA VAL A 289 20.09 7.46 -4.76
C VAL A 289 20.15 6.59 -6.01
N LEU A 290 19.75 5.32 -5.92
CA LEU A 290 19.68 4.44 -7.09
C LEU A 290 18.69 4.96 -8.14
N GLY A 291 17.61 5.63 -7.73
CA GLY A 291 16.68 6.31 -8.64
C GLY A 291 17.34 7.46 -9.42
N SER A 292 18.25 8.19 -8.77
CA SER A 292 18.83 9.44 -9.27
C SER A 292 20.08 9.26 -10.15
N ILE A 293 20.74 8.11 -10.08
CA ILE A 293 21.93 7.80 -10.89
C ILE A 293 21.60 6.99 -12.15
N ARG A 294 22.42 7.09 -13.20
CA ARG A 294 22.18 6.39 -14.47
C ARG A 294 22.40 4.88 -14.36
N SER A 295 23.52 4.46 -13.76
CA SER A 295 23.90 3.05 -13.58
C SER A 295 24.76 2.88 -12.33
N ILE A 296 25.01 1.63 -11.93
CA ILE A 296 26.00 1.28 -10.92
C ILE A 296 27.08 0.41 -11.55
N PRO A 297 28.38 0.60 -11.21
CA PRO A 297 29.48 -0.21 -11.74
C PRO A 297 29.62 -1.54 -11.00
N TYR A 298 28.50 -2.10 -10.52
CA TYR A 298 28.46 -3.27 -9.67
C TYR A 298 27.53 -4.33 -10.26
N THR A 299 27.88 -5.60 -10.04
CA THR A 299 26.97 -6.72 -10.32
C THR A 299 25.78 -6.68 -9.36
N VAL A 300 24.71 -7.42 -9.69
CA VAL A 300 23.54 -7.57 -8.81
C VAL A 300 23.96 -8.04 -7.40
N GLY A 301 24.83 -9.06 -7.33
CA GLY A 301 25.30 -9.60 -6.05
C GLY A 301 26.10 -8.59 -5.23
N GLN A 302 26.96 -7.80 -5.88
CA GLN A 302 27.71 -6.73 -5.21
C GLN A 302 26.79 -5.60 -4.73
N GLY A 303 25.81 -5.18 -5.54
CA GLY A 303 24.83 -4.16 -5.16
C GLY A 303 23.99 -4.58 -3.96
N ILE A 304 23.49 -5.83 -3.96
CA ILE A 304 22.75 -6.40 -2.83
C ILE A 304 23.66 -6.55 -1.60
N GLY A 305 24.88 -7.04 -1.76
CA GLY A 305 25.84 -7.18 -0.66
C GLY A 305 26.14 -5.84 0.02
N LEU A 306 26.38 -4.79 -0.77
CA LEU A 306 26.57 -3.42 -0.26
C LEU A 306 25.34 -2.93 0.50
N TYR A 307 24.14 -3.15 -0.04
CA TYR A 307 22.89 -2.77 0.63
C TYR A 307 22.71 -3.47 1.98
N VAL A 308 22.98 -4.78 2.05
CA VAL A 308 22.90 -5.55 3.29
C VAL A 308 23.90 -5.00 4.32
N VAL A 309 25.14 -4.69 3.92
CA VAL A 309 26.12 -4.06 4.79
C VAL A 309 25.62 -2.71 5.32
N VAL A 310 25.05 -1.86 4.46
CA VAL A 310 24.47 -0.57 4.87
C VAL A 310 23.37 -0.76 5.92
N ILE A 311 22.44 -1.70 5.71
CA ILE A 311 21.40 -2.00 6.71
C ILE A 311 22.01 -2.48 8.02
N LEU A 312 22.95 -3.42 7.98
CA LEU A 312 23.56 -3.97 9.19
C LEU A 312 24.27 -2.88 10.00
N LEU A 313 25.04 -2.02 9.33
CA LEU A 313 25.70 -0.89 9.98
C LEU A 313 24.69 0.11 10.56
N ALA A 314 23.61 0.42 9.83
CA ALA A 314 22.55 1.31 10.31
C ALA A 314 21.84 0.75 11.54
N VAL A 315 21.51 -0.55 11.54
CA VAL A 315 20.88 -1.23 12.69
C VAL A 315 21.85 -1.28 13.88
N LEU A 316 23.11 -1.65 13.67
CA LEU A 316 24.11 -1.65 14.74
C LEU A 316 24.27 -0.25 15.35
N GLY A 317 24.38 0.77 14.52
CA GLY A 317 24.43 2.18 14.95
C GLY A 317 23.19 2.57 15.75
N SER A 318 22.00 2.17 15.31
CA SER A 318 20.75 2.48 16.02
C SER A 318 20.64 1.75 17.36
N GLN A 319 21.15 0.53 17.47
CA GLN A 319 21.19 -0.20 18.75
C GLN A 319 22.20 0.41 19.73
N VAL A 320 23.36 0.86 19.27
CA VAL A 320 24.34 1.58 20.10
C VAL A 320 23.71 2.86 20.64
N TYR A 321 23.06 3.65 19.78
CA TYR A 321 22.36 4.87 20.17
C TYR A 321 21.22 4.59 21.18
N ALA A 322 20.41 3.56 20.92
CA ALA A 322 19.35 3.12 21.83
C ALA A 322 19.89 2.70 23.21
N HIS A 323 21.08 2.09 23.26
CA HIS A 323 21.75 1.73 24.52
C HIS A 323 22.26 2.96 25.28
N MET A 324 22.85 3.93 24.57
CA MET A 324 23.29 5.20 25.17
C MET A 324 22.13 5.99 25.79
N LEU A 325 20.97 6.00 25.14
CA LEU A 325 19.77 6.65 25.68
C LEU A 325 19.25 5.97 26.96
N SER A 326 19.26 4.62 27.06
CA SER A 326 18.91 3.95 28.34
C SER A 326 19.82 4.30 29.50
N LYS A 327 21.09 4.64 29.25
CA LYS A 327 22.01 4.99 30.34
C LYS A 327 21.78 6.40 30.88
N LYS A 328 21.11 7.27 30.11
CA LYS A 328 20.85 8.67 30.47
C LYS A 328 19.46 8.90 31.08
N ALA A 329 18.55 7.94 30.94
CA ALA A 329 17.19 7.96 31.49
C ALA A 329 17.14 7.18 32.79
#